data_AF-A0A955N070-F1
#
_entry.id   AF-A0A955N070-F1
#
_cell.length_a   1.000
_cell.length_b   1.000
_cell.length_c   1.000
_cell.angle_alpha   90.00
_cell.angle_beta   90.00
_cell.angle_gamma   90.00
#
_symmetry.space_group_name_H-M   'P 1'
#
loop_
_entity.id
_entity.type
_entity.pdbx_description
1 polymer ?
#
loop_
_entity_poly.entity_id
_entity_poly.type
_entity_poly.pdbx_seq_one_letter_code
_entity_poly.pdbx_strand_id
1 'polypeptide(L)'
;MCHCIATSLEGFVHQVATCYLRHGYWFYVQGVVPQGKIPEEIDRKLIGKYGIDVSKYVRARRKKAGRANVHYIRYGRNFLLLATHGEHPFHREERGSIRDARVTGIRVSPKHDGNRHIREF
;
A
#
# COMPACT_ATOMS: atom_id res chain seq x y z
N MET A 1 14.56 -6.59 0.22
CA MET A 1 13.50 -6.41 -0.80
C MET A 1 12.21 -6.11 -0.07
N CYS A 2 11.43 -5.12 -0.51
CA CYS A 2 10.13 -4.85 0.11
C CYS A 2 9.13 -5.83 -0.49
N HIS A 3 8.64 -6.78 0.31
CA HIS A 3 7.61 -7.71 -0.12
C HIS A 3 6.29 -6.91 -0.28
N CYS A 4 5.84 -6.72 -1.51
CA CYS A 4 4.72 -5.84 -1.85
C CYS A 4 3.35 -6.55 -1.78
N ILE A 5 3.33 -7.83 -1.43
CA ILE A 5 2.14 -8.68 -1.41
C ILE A 5 2.08 -9.37 -0.05
N ALA A 6 1.01 -9.18 0.70
CA ALA A 6 0.75 -9.93 1.92
C ALA A 6 -0.07 -11.17 1.60
N THR A 7 0.33 -12.32 2.15
CA THR A 7 -0.36 -13.61 1.96
C THR A 7 -1.46 -13.86 2.98
N SER A 8 -1.42 -13.16 4.14
CA SER A 8 -2.44 -13.20 5.19
C SER A 8 -2.86 -11.80 5.63
N LEU A 9 -4.02 -11.71 6.30
CA LEU A 9 -4.53 -10.44 6.83
C LEU A 9 -3.63 -9.95 7.97
N GLU A 10 -3.18 -10.86 8.83
CA GLU A 10 -2.30 -10.57 9.96
C GLU A 10 -0.97 -10.02 9.46
N GLY A 11 -0.38 -10.64 8.44
CA GLY A 11 0.87 -10.18 7.81
C GLY A 11 0.70 -8.80 7.16
N PHE A 12 -0.45 -8.55 6.52
CA PHE A 12 -0.77 -7.23 5.97
C PHE A 12 -0.84 -6.15 7.06
N VAL A 13 -1.62 -6.41 8.12
CA VAL A 13 -1.79 -5.47 9.24
C VAL A 13 -0.45 -5.21 9.94
N HIS A 14 0.31 -6.28 10.22
CA HIS A 14 1.63 -6.18 10.84
C HIS A 14 2.55 -5.30 9.98
N GLN A 15 2.68 -5.61 8.70
CA GLN A 15 3.55 -4.85 7.79
C GLN A 15 3.15 -3.37 7.72
N VAL A 16 1.85 -3.06 7.60
CA VAL A 16 1.36 -1.68 7.57
C VAL A 16 1.70 -0.93 8.86
N ALA A 17 1.37 -1.52 10.01
CA ALA A 17 1.57 -0.89 11.31
C ALA A 17 3.06 -0.70 11.64
N THR A 18 3.89 -1.74 11.47
CA THR A 18 5.26 -1.75 11.97
C THR A 18 6.27 -1.18 10.98
N CYS A 19 6.04 -1.34 9.67
CA CYS A 19 7.02 -0.96 8.64
C CYS A 19 6.65 0.31 7.86
N TYR A 20 5.38 0.71 7.81
CA TYR A 20 4.97 1.91 7.07
C TYR A 20 4.53 3.04 8.00
N LEU A 21 3.51 2.84 8.82
CA LEU A 21 2.96 3.91 9.67
C LEU A 21 4.00 4.45 10.65
N ARG A 22 4.77 3.56 11.30
CA ARG A 22 5.90 3.92 12.17
C ARG A 22 6.93 4.82 11.48
N HIS A 23 7.13 4.68 10.17
CA HIS A 23 8.15 5.38 9.41
C HIS A 23 7.65 6.65 8.69
N GLY A 24 6.42 7.09 9.00
CA GLY A 24 5.86 8.35 8.52
C GLY A 24 5.03 8.24 7.25
N TYR A 25 4.68 7.03 6.83
CA TYR A 25 3.80 6.81 5.67
C TYR A 25 2.32 6.94 6.04
N TRP A 26 1.92 8.14 6.49
CA TRP A 26 0.58 8.37 7.03
C TRP A 26 -0.48 8.66 5.97
N PHE A 27 -0.08 9.19 4.82
CA PHE A 27 -1.00 9.52 3.74
C PHE A 27 -1.24 8.30 2.89
N TYR A 28 -2.50 7.93 2.65
CA TYR A 28 -2.79 6.74 1.87
C TYR A 28 -3.97 6.91 0.92
N VAL A 29 -3.90 6.16 -0.18
CA VAL A 29 -5.05 5.81 -1.01
C VAL A 29 -5.29 4.33 -0.85
N GLN A 30 -6.56 3.98 -0.75
CA GLN A 30 -7.03 2.61 -0.71
C GLN A 30 -7.83 2.31 -1.97
N GLY A 31 -7.56 1.15 -2.57
CA GLY A 31 -8.30 0.66 -3.72
C GLY A 31 -8.49 -0.84 -3.71
N VAL A 32 -9.35 -1.29 -4.62
CA VAL A 32 -9.61 -2.71 -4.88
C VAL A 32 -9.34 -2.97 -6.34
N VAL A 33 -8.56 -4.02 -6.65
CA VAL A 33 -8.38 -4.47 -8.03
C VAL A 33 -9.73 -4.96 -8.56
N PRO A 34 -10.27 -4.37 -9.64
CA PRO A 34 -11.57 -4.75 -10.19
C PRO A 34 -11.64 -6.23 -10.59
N GLN A 35 -12.82 -6.84 -10.47
CA GLN A 35 -13.11 -8.17 -10.98
C GLN A 35 -12.73 -8.28 -12.47
N GLY A 36 -12.16 -9.41 -12.88
CA GLY A 36 -11.64 -9.63 -14.24
C GLY A 36 -10.25 -9.06 -14.53
N LYS A 37 -9.68 -8.17 -13.69
CA LYS A 37 -8.29 -7.73 -13.84
C LYS A 37 -7.31 -8.61 -13.08
N ILE A 38 -6.16 -8.87 -13.70
CA ILE A 38 -5.02 -9.56 -13.09
C ILE A 38 -4.36 -8.61 -12.09
N PRO A 39 -4.35 -8.92 -10.78
CA PRO A 39 -3.79 -8.03 -9.76
C PRO A 39 -2.34 -7.63 -10.02
N GLU A 40 -1.52 -8.57 -10.48
CA GLU A 40 -0.07 -8.39 -10.73
C GLU A 40 0.21 -7.36 -11.83
N GLU A 41 -0.71 -7.18 -12.78
CA GLU A 41 -0.60 -6.12 -13.80
C GLU A 41 -0.87 -4.74 -13.21
N ILE A 42 -1.87 -4.64 -12.34
CA ILE A 42 -2.16 -3.41 -11.62
C ILE A 42 -1.02 -3.06 -10.67
N ASP A 43 -0.45 -4.04 -9.97
CA ASP A 43 0.72 -3.87 -9.12
C ASP A 43 1.87 -3.23 -9.92
N ARG A 44 2.26 -3.87 -11.04
CA ARG A 44 3.35 -3.37 -11.90
C ARG A 44 3.07 -1.96 -12.41
N LYS A 45 1.84 -1.70 -12.84
CA LYS A 45 1.42 -0.37 -13.32
C LYS A 45 1.59 0.69 -12.23
N LEU A 46 1.11 0.44 -11.02
CA LEU A 46 1.19 1.41 -9.92
C LEU A 46 2.63 1.60 -9.42
N ILE A 47 3.38 0.49 -9.28
CA ILE A 47 4.80 0.51 -8.88
C ILE A 47 5.63 1.33 -9.87
N GLY A 48 5.42 1.11 -11.17
CA GLY A 48 6.10 1.85 -12.24
C GLY A 48 5.68 3.33 -12.26
N LYS A 49 4.38 3.61 -12.24
CA LYS A 49 3.82 4.98 -12.28
C LYS A 49 4.42 5.88 -11.19
N TYR A 50 4.52 5.35 -9.97
CA TYR A 50 4.96 6.13 -8.81
C TYR A 50 6.43 5.91 -8.44
N GLY A 51 7.22 5.20 -9.25
CA GLY A 51 8.64 4.98 -9.00
C GLY A 51 8.94 4.43 -7.60
N ILE A 52 8.14 3.43 -7.19
CA ILE A 52 8.14 2.84 -5.84
C ILE A 52 9.31 1.85 -5.66
N ASP A 53 9.66 1.11 -6.72
CA ASP A 53 10.73 0.11 -6.69
C ASP A 53 12.10 0.77 -6.77
N VAL A 54 12.52 1.34 -5.64
CA VAL A 54 13.82 1.99 -5.47
C VAL A 54 14.54 1.43 -4.25
N SER A 55 15.87 1.59 -4.22
CA SER A 55 16.67 1.12 -3.10
C SER A 55 16.41 1.94 -1.81
N LYS A 56 16.77 1.37 -0.66
CA LYS A 56 16.70 2.08 0.63
C LYS A 56 17.51 3.40 0.62
N TYR A 57 18.62 3.43 -0.12
CA TYR A 57 19.48 4.61 -0.24
C TYR A 57 18.81 5.72 -1.04
N VAL A 58 18.09 5.37 -2.12
CA VAL A 58 17.30 6.34 -2.88
C VAL A 58 16.19 6.92 -2.00
N ARG A 59 15.47 6.09 -1.24
CA ARG A 59 14.44 6.58 -0.29
C ARG A 59 15.01 7.52 0.75
N ALA A 60 16.16 7.19 1.34
CA ALA A 60 16.84 8.04 2.31
C ALA A 60 17.25 9.39 1.71
N ARG A 61 17.80 9.40 0.48
CA ARG A 61 18.15 10.62 -0.25
C ARG A 61 16.93 11.48 -0.56
N ARG A 62 15.83 10.87 -1.02
CA ARG A 62 14.54 11.57 -1.25
C ARG A 62 14.06 12.26 0.02
N LYS A 63 14.04 11.52 1.14
CA LYS A 63 13.64 12.07 2.45
C LYS A 63 14.52 13.25 2.87
N LYS A 64 15.85 13.16 2.70
CA LYS A 64 16.78 14.27 3.00
C LYS A 64 16.53 15.49 2.11
N ALA A 65 16.10 15.28 0.87
CA ALA A 65 15.78 16.34 -0.08
C ALA A 65 14.32 16.85 0.03
N GLY A 66 13.57 16.49 1.07
CA GLY A 66 12.17 16.90 1.24
C GLY A 66 11.16 16.25 0.27
N ARG A 67 11.58 15.25 -0.50
CA ARG A 67 10.72 14.50 -1.43
C ARG A 67 10.01 13.37 -0.70
N ALA A 68 8.75 13.16 -1.05
CA ALA A 68 7.99 12.05 -0.50
C ALA A 68 8.44 10.71 -1.09
N ASN A 69 8.35 9.66 -0.27
CA ASN A 69 8.45 8.28 -0.70
C ASN A 69 7.06 7.67 -0.74
N VAL A 70 6.82 6.79 -1.72
CA VAL A 70 5.58 6.02 -1.83
C VAL A 70 5.91 4.53 -1.69
N HIS A 71 5.03 3.81 -1.00
CA HIS A 71 5.03 2.36 -0.91
C HIS A 71 3.71 1.79 -1.40
N TYR A 72 3.79 0.57 -1.93
CA TYR A 72 2.66 -0.23 -2.36
C TYR A 72 2.61 -1.51 -1.54
N ILE A 73 1.42 -1.89 -1.09
CA ILE A 73 1.16 -3.20 -0.50
C ILE A 73 -0.22 -3.69 -0.91
N ARG A 74 -0.33 -4.97 -1.28
CA ARG A 74 -1.59 -5.63 -1.63
C ARG A 74 -1.86 -6.83 -0.73
N TYR A 75 -3.12 -7.02 -0.34
CA TYR A 75 -3.64 -8.24 0.29
C TYR A 75 -4.87 -8.71 -0.48
N GLY A 76 -4.75 -9.86 -1.16
CA GLY A 76 -5.75 -10.32 -2.12
C GLY A 76 -5.92 -9.29 -3.25
N ARG A 77 -7.08 -8.64 -3.29
CA ARG A 77 -7.37 -7.54 -4.24
C ARG A 77 -7.37 -6.15 -3.61
N ASN A 78 -7.33 -6.07 -2.28
CA ASN A 78 -7.24 -4.79 -1.59
C ASN A 78 -5.79 -4.31 -1.65
N PHE A 79 -5.58 -3.06 -2.03
CA PHE A 79 -4.24 -2.47 -2.06
C PHE A 79 -4.21 -1.10 -1.38
N LEU A 80 -3.02 -0.73 -0.93
CA LEU A 80 -2.70 0.58 -0.42
C LEU A 80 -1.53 1.17 -1.20
N LEU A 81 -1.68 2.45 -1.54
CA LEU A 81 -0.57 3.33 -1.81
C LEU A 81 -0.37 4.19 -0.57
N LEU A 82 0.80 4.13 0.05
CA LEU A 82 1.14 4.84 1.27
C LEU A 82 2.27 5.81 0.97
N ALA A 83 2.18 7.04 1.44
CA ALA A 83 3.15 8.09 1.16
C ALA A 83 3.60 8.81 2.44
N THR A 84 4.88 9.19 2.47
CA THR A 84 5.38 10.16 3.44
C THR A 84 4.99 11.57 3.05
N HIS A 85 5.18 12.52 3.97
CA HIS A 85 5.16 13.94 3.63
C HIS A 85 6.29 14.27 2.62
N GLY A 86 6.07 15.29 1.80
CA GLY A 86 7.04 15.79 0.81
C GLY A 86 6.49 15.82 -0.61
N GLU A 87 7.29 16.34 -1.55
CA GLU A 87 6.87 16.44 -2.95
C GLU A 87 6.88 15.07 -3.64
N HIS A 88 5.77 14.70 -4.27
CA HIS A 88 5.64 13.53 -5.13
C HIS A 88 4.38 13.62 -6.02
N PRO A 89 4.39 13.15 -7.28
CA PRO A 89 3.20 13.14 -8.14
C PRO A 89 1.95 12.53 -7.50
N PHE A 90 2.13 11.52 -6.64
CA PHE A 90 1.08 10.92 -5.80
C PHE A 90 0.19 11.96 -5.11
N HIS A 91 0.79 12.95 -4.43
CA HIS A 91 0.04 13.95 -3.66
C HIS A 91 -0.82 14.87 -4.52
N ARG A 92 -0.43 15.06 -5.80
CA ARG A 92 -1.18 15.86 -6.76
C ARG A 92 -2.26 15.04 -7.46
N GLU A 93 -1.89 13.87 -7.96
CA GLU A 93 -2.77 13.04 -8.79
C GLU A 93 -3.86 12.33 -8.00
N GLU A 94 -3.58 11.99 -6.73
CA GLU A 94 -4.52 11.27 -5.88
C GLU A 94 -5.23 12.17 -4.86
N ARG A 95 -5.07 13.49 -4.96
CA ARG A 95 -5.48 14.47 -3.94
C ARG A 95 -6.91 14.28 -3.41
N GLY A 96 -7.86 13.94 -4.29
CA GLY A 96 -9.26 13.74 -3.91
C GLY A 96 -9.55 12.46 -3.12
N SER A 97 -8.60 11.52 -3.10
CA SER A 97 -8.75 10.18 -2.51
C SER A 97 -7.79 9.94 -1.34
N ILE A 98 -6.85 10.85 -1.09
CA ILE A 98 -5.88 10.73 -0.01
C ILE A 98 -6.57 10.85 1.35
N ARG A 99 -6.24 9.93 2.24
CA ARG A 99 -6.64 9.90 3.65
C ARG A 99 -5.41 9.93 4.54
N ASP A 100 -5.58 10.39 5.77
CA ASP A 100 -4.54 10.36 6.80
C ASP A 100 -4.84 9.22 7.81
N ALA A 101 -3.95 8.25 7.91
CA ALA A 101 -4.09 7.07 8.77
C ALA A 101 -4.12 7.42 10.27
N ARG A 102 -3.69 8.62 10.66
CA ARG A 102 -3.74 9.11 12.05
C ARG A 102 -5.15 9.58 12.45
N VAL A 103 -5.99 9.90 11.47
CA VAL A 103 -7.35 10.43 11.67
C VAL A 103 -8.40 9.44 11.17
N THR A 104 -8.12 8.76 10.05
CA THR A 104 -9.05 7.82 9.40
C THR A 104 -8.41 6.43 9.29
N GLY A 105 -8.94 5.49 10.06
CA GLY A 105 -8.47 4.09 10.05
C GLY A 105 -8.54 3.43 8.67
N ILE A 106 -7.55 2.58 8.39
CA ILE A 106 -7.47 1.78 7.17
C ILE A 106 -8.46 0.61 7.27
N ARG A 107 -9.34 0.45 6.27
CA ARG A 107 -10.36 -0.61 6.26
C ARG A 107 -9.90 -1.78 5.41
N VAL A 108 -9.80 -2.98 5.93
CA VAL A 108 -9.39 -4.15 5.14
C VAL A 108 -10.51 -5.18 5.15
N SER A 109 -11.04 -5.51 3.97
CA SER A 109 -11.94 -6.64 3.83
C SER A 109 -11.13 -7.94 3.80
N PRO A 110 -11.59 -9.02 4.47
CA PRO A 110 -10.95 -10.32 4.37
C PRO A 110 -10.81 -10.73 2.91
N LYS A 111 -9.69 -11.37 2.56
CA LYS A 111 -9.55 -11.99 1.25
C LYS A 111 -10.68 -13.02 1.10
N HIS A 112 -11.47 -12.91 0.04
CA HIS A 112 -12.39 -13.99 -0.34
C HIS A 112 -11.53 -15.16 -0.82
N ASP A 113 -11.15 -16.02 0.12
CA ASP A 113 -10.67 -17.35 -0.21
C ASP A 113 -11.92 -18.15 -0.61
N GLY A 114 -12.01 -18.50 -1.90
CA GLY A 114 -13.14 -19.22 -2.49
C GLY A 114 -13.28 -20.68 -2.01
N ASN A 115 -12.88 -20.98 -0.78
CA ASN A 115 -13.09 -22.28 -0.17
C ASN A 115 -13.04 -22.17 1.37
N ARG A 116 -14.16 -21.84 2.01
CA ARG A 116 -14.36 -22.17 3.42
C ARG A 116 -15.18 -23.45 3.48
N HIS A 117 -14.51 -24.59 3.53
CA HIS A 117 -15.08 -25.75 4.17
C HIS A 117 -15.23 -25.38 5.65
N ILE A 118 -16.44 -24.97 6.03
CA ILE A 118 -16.83 -24.86 7.42
C ILE A 118 -16.82 -26.29 7.93
N ARG A 119 -15.78 -26.68 8.69
CA ARG A 119 -15.88 -27.85 9.57
C ARG A 119 -16.61 -27.35 10.81
N GLU A 120 -17.89 -27.65 10.86
CA GLU A 120 -18.69 -27.60 12.08
C GLU A 120 -18.03 -28.56 13.09
N PHE A 121 -17.85 -28.09 14.32
CA PHE A 121 -17.58 -28.90 15.50
C PHE A 121 -18.76 -28.76 16.44
#